data_AF-Q3BGZ2-F1
#
_entry.id   AF-Q3BGZ2-F1
#
_cell.length_a   1.000
_cell.length_b   1.000
_cell.length_c   1.000
_cell.angle_alpha   90.00
_cell.angle_beta   90.00
_cell.angle_gamma   90.00
#
_symmetry.space_group_name_H-M   'P 1'
#
loop_
_entity.id
_entity.type
_entity.pdbx_description
1 polymer ?
#
loop_
_entity_poly.entity_id
_entity_poly.type
_entity_poly.pdbx_seq_one_letter_code
_entity_poly.pdbx_strand_id
1 'polypeptide(L)'
;DIGDIIRGKDLYRRDNKKDKLEENLKTIFGKIHSEVTRGKNGQTLQARYQDDAPYYYQLREDWWTLNRQDVWKAMTCEAPNNAQYFRATCGSDEKNTIRTPNQCRCNGDQVPTYFDYVPQYLR
;
A
#
# COMPACT_ATOMS: atom_id res chain seq x y z
N ASP A 1 5.82 1.42 -6.73
CA ASP A 1 6.60 0.16 -6.60
C ASP A 1 6.46 -0.52 -5.25
N ILE A 2 6.74 0.14 -4.11
CA ILE A 2 6.63 -0.51 -2.78
C ILE A 2 5.27 -1.21 -2.59
N GLY A 3 4.17 -0.54 -2.96
CA GLY A 3 2.83 -1.16 -2.92
C GLY A 3 2.71 -2.43 -3.76
N ASP A 4 3.34 -2.51 -4.93
CA ASP A 4 3.33 -3.72 -5.75
C ASP A 4 4.17 -4.84 -5.16
N ILE A 5 5.28 -4.52 -4.50
CA ILE A 5 6.09 -5.51 -3.77
C ILE A 5 5.25 -6.11 -2.64
N ILE A 6 4.65 -5.27 -1.80
CA ILE A 6 3.80 -5.73 -0.67
C ILE A 6 2.64 -6.59 -1.18
N ARG A 7 2.00 -6.19 -2.29
CA ARG A 7 0.84 -6.87 -2.88
C ARG A 7 1.20 -8.05 -3.79
N GLY A 8 2.48 -8.34 -4.00
CA GLY A 8 2.94 -9.42 -4.88
C GLY A 8 2.66 -9.18 -6.37
N LYS A 9 2.49 -7.92 -6.78
CA LYS A 9 2.24 -7.47 -8.18
C LYS A 9 3.49 -6.96 -8.88
N ASP A 10 4.62 -6.87 -8.18
CA ASP A 10 5.87 -6.37 -8.74
C ASP A 10 6.43 -7.32 -9.82
N LEU A 11 6.62 -6.80 -11.03
CA LEU A 11 7.10 -7.48 -12.23
C LEU A 11 8.63 -7.56 -12.30
N TYR A 12 9.36 -6.84 -11.44
CA TYR A 12 10.82 -6.85 -11.47
C TYR A 12 11.36 -8.25 -11.16
N ARG A 13 12.06 -8.87 -12.12
CA ARG A 13 12.70 -10.18 -11.96
C ARG A 13 14.22 -9.99 -11.93
N ARG A 14 14.81 -10.00 -10.73
CA ARG A 14 16.26 -10.01 -10.55
C ARG A 14 16.64 -10.91 -9.38
N ASP A 15 17.43 -11.94 -9.66
CA ASP A 15 18.14 -12.89 -8.78
C ASP A 15 17.40 -13.45 -7.55
N ASN A 16 18.01 -14.46 -6.92
CA ASN A 16 17.51 -15.21 -5.75
C ASN A 16 17.16 -14.36 -4.51
N LYS A 17 17.47 -13.05 -4.50
CA LYS A 17 17.17 -12.13 -3.40
C LYS A 17 15.68 -11.77 -3.31
N LYS A 18 14.97 -11.73 -4.46
CA LYS A 18 13.52 -11.48 -4.47
C LYS A 18 12.77 -12.66 -3.85
N ASP A 19 13.25 -13.88 -4.08
CA ASP A 19 12.63 -15.08 -3.53
C ASP A 19 12.64 -15.03 -2.00
N LYS A 20 13.76 -14.62 -1.39
CA LYS A 20 13.84 -14.42 0.07
C LYS A 20 12.88 -13.35 0.58
N LEU A 21 12.73 -12.23 -0.14
CA LEU A 21 11.80 -11.17 0.24
C LEU A 21 10.35 -11.66 0.17
N GLU A 22 9.97 -12.33 -0.92
CA GLU A 22 8.63 -12.86 -1.12
C GLU A 22 8.30 -13.99 -0.12
N GLU A 23 9.27 -14.86 0.20
CA GLU A 23 9.14 -15.87 1.25
C GLU A 23 8.90 -15.25 2.63
N ASN A 24 9.63 -14.18 2.96
CA ASN A 24 9.42 -13.43 4.20
C ASN A 24 8.02 -12.80 4.22
N LEU A 25 7.57 -12.19 3.12
CA LEU A 25 6.24 -11.62 3.02
C LEU A 25 5.16 -12.68 3.17
N LYS A 26 5.27 -13.84 2.51
CA LYS A 26 4.35 -14.98 2.70
C LYS A 26 4.31 -15.42 4.17
N THR A 27 5.46 -15.50 4.82
CA THR A 27 5.55 -15.89 6.24
C THR A 27 4.87 -14.87 7.16
N ILE A 28 5.09 -13.57 6.93
CA ILE A 28 4.47 -12.49 7.70
C ILE A 28 2.95 -12.49 7.49
N PHE A 29 2.50 -12.51 6.24
CA PHE A 29 1.06 -12.49 5.93
C PHE A 29 0.35 -13.78 6.32
N GLY A 30 1.03 -14.93 6.35
CA GLY A 30 0.48 -16.16 6.93
C GLY A 30 0.22 -16.04 8.43
N LYS A 31 1.12 -15.40 9.18
CA LYS A 31 0.90 -15.09 10.61
C LYS A 31 -0.27 -14.12 10.77
N ILE A 32 -0.29 -13.02 10.02
CA ILE A 32 -1.38 -12.04 10.07
C ILE A 32 -2.73 -12.70 9.74
N HIS A 33 -2.80 -13.50 8.68
CA HIS A 33 -4.00 -14.27 8.30
C HIS A 33 -4.48 -15.12 9.47
N SER A 34 -3.59 -15.88 10.11
CA SER A 34 -3.95 -16.73 11.25
C SER A 34 -4.47 -15.95 12.46
N GLU A 35 -3.96 -14.74 12.71
CA GLU A 35 -4.40 -13.89 13.82
C GLU A 35 -5.76 -13.26 13.53
N VAL A 36 -5.93 -12.65 12.35
CA VAL A 36 -7.18 -11.94 12.00
C VAL A 36 -8.35 -12.90 11.80
N THR A 37 -8.10 -14.15 11.41
CA THR A 37 -9.13 -15.18 11.23
C THR A 37 -9.55 -15.89 12.51
N ARG A 38 -8.89 -15.64 13.64
CA ARG A 38 -9.22 -16.23 14.97
C ARG A 38 -10.04 -15.32 15.89
N GLY A 39 -10.13 -14.02 15.58
CA GLY A 39 -10.76 -13.02 16.45
C GLY A 39 -12.29 -13.00 16.41
N LYS A 40 -12.89 -11.95 17.00
CA LYS A 40 -14.35 -11.72 17.03
C LYS A 40 -15.02 -11.73 15.64
N ASN A 41 -14.29 -11.32 14.60
CA ASN A 41 -14.72 -11.33 13.21
C ASN A 41 -14.17 -12.55 12.43
N GLY A 42 -13.68 -13.57 13.14
CA GLY A 42 -12.91 -14.68 12.59
C GLY A 42 -13.66 -15.44 11.50
N GLN A 43 -14.94 -15.77 11.70
CA GLN A 43 -15.75 -16.46 10.69
C GLN A 43 -15.90 -15.64 9.39
N THR A 44 -16.19 -14.35 9.50
CA THR A 44 -16.32 -13.46 8.33
C THR A 44 -14.99 -13.33 7.58
N LEU A 45 -13.88 -13.18 8.31
CA LEU A 45 -12.56 -13.05 7.72
C LEU A 45 -12.02 -14.39 7.18
N GLN A 46 -12.39 -15.52 7.78
CA GLN A 46 -12.13 -16.84 7.22
C GLN A 46 -12.82 -17.00 5.88
N ALA A 47 -14.09 -16.62 5.76
CA ALA A 47 -14.82 -16.68 4.49
C ALA A 47 -14.21 -15.74 3.44
N ARG A 48 -13.84 -14.51 3.82
CA ARG A 48 -13.20 -13.54 2.91
C ARG A 48 -11.84 -14.04 2.39
N TYR A 49 -11.02 -14.64 3.25
CA TYR A 49 -9.65 -15.04 2.93
C TYR A 49 -9.46 -16.57 2.83
N GLN A 50 -10.54 -17.32 2.54
CA GLN A 50 -10.53 -18.78 2.54
C GLN A 50 -9.51 -19.34 1.53
N ASP A 51 -9.52 -18.81 0.31
CA ASP A 51 -8.69 -19.27 -0.80
C ASP A 51 -7.49 -18.33 -1.04
N ASP A 52 -7.11 -17.55 -0.02
CA ASP A 52 -6.06 -16.54 -0.17
C ASP A 52 -4.64 -17.12 -0.02
N ALA A 53 -4.51 -18.25 0.68
CA ALA A 53 -3.23 -18.94 0.84
C ALA A 53 -2.73 -19.58 -0.48
N PRO A 54 -1.41 -19.75 -0.66
CA PRO A 54 -0.31 -19.39 0.24
C PRO A 54 0.22 -17.96 0.03
N TYR A 55 -0.37 -17.20 -0.89
CA TYR A 55 0.17 -15.90 -1.33
C TYR A 55 -0.44 -14.71 -0.58
N TYR A 56 -1.65 -14.87 -0.06
CA TYR A 56 -2.41 -13.91 0.71
C TYR A 56 -2.68 -12.60 -0.05
N TYR A 57 -3.02 -12.70 -1.34
CA TYR A 57 -3.15 -11.54 -2.21
C TYR A 57 -4.26 -10.59 -1.76
N GLN A 58 -5.43 -11.11 -1.40
CA GLN A 58 -6.56 -10.30 -0.93
C GLN A 58 -6.20 -9.60 0.39
N LEU A 59 -5.63 -10.33 1.34
CA LEU A 59 -5.18 -9.76 2.62
C LEU A 59 -4.09 -8.70 2.42
N ARG A 60 -3.15 -8.91 1.49
CA ARG A 60 -2.10 -7.93 1.15
C ARG A 60 -2.67 -6.66 0.51
N GLU A 61 -3.67 -6.78 -0.36
CA GLU A 61 -4.37 -5.63 -0.96
C GLU A 61 -5.12 -4.81 0.09
N ASP A 62 -5.84 -5.50 0.98
CA ASP A 62 -6.59 -4.87 2.08
C ASP A 62 -5.63 -4.18 3.06
N TRP A 63 -4.52 -4.85 3.40
CA TRP A 63 -3.48 -4.27 4.24
C TRP A 63 -2.87 -3.02 3.60
N TRP A 64 -2.53 -3.07 2.31
CA TRP A 64 -1.99 -1.89 1.63
C TRP A 64 -2.99 -0.73 1.61
N THR A 65 -4.25 -1.01 1.27
CA THR A 65 -5.31 0.00 1.22
C THR A 65 -5.50 0.69 2.57
N LEU A 66 -5.43 -0.06 3.67
CA LEU A 66 -5.55 0.48 5.02
C LEU A 66 -4.31 1.29 5.46
N ASN A 67 -3.10 0.83 5.13
CA ASN A 67 -1.85 1.38 5.68
C ASN A 67 -1.11 2.34 4.73
N ARG A 68 -1.57 2.53 3.48
CA ARG A 68 -0.88 3.38 2.48
C ARG A 68 -0.66 4.82 2.93
N GLN A 69 -1.55 5.37 3.77
CA GLN A 69 -1.41 6.72 4.33
C GLN A 69 -0.20 6.80 5.27
N ASP A 70 -0.06 5.84 6.18
CA ASP A 70 1.08 5.77 7.10
C ASP A 70 2.39 5.50 6.35
N VAL A 71 2.35 4.65 5.33
CA VAL A 71 3.52 4.41 4.46
C VAL A 71 3.92 5.69 3.73
N TRP A 72 2.98 6.42 3.15
CA TRP A 72 3.26 7.70 2.49
C TRP A 72 3.84 8.74 3.45
N LYS A 73 3.26 8.83 4.66
CA LYS A 73 3.76 9.67 5.74
C LYS A 73 5.22 9.34 6.06
N ALA A 74 5.54 8.07 6.26
CA ALA A 74 6.92 7.64 6.50
C ALA A 74 7.86 7.98 5.32
N MET A 75 7.42 7.72 4.08
CA MET A 75 8.21 7.99 2.87
C MET A 75 8.58 9.46 2.70
N THR A 76 7.68 10.38 3.05
CA THR A 76 7.92 11.81 2.88
C THR A 76 8.37 12.52 4.16
N CYS A 77 8.75 11.77 5.20
CA CYS A 77 9.22 12.32 6.47
C CYS A 77 10.40 13.29 6.30
N GLU A 78 11.35 12.91 5.43
CA GLU A 78 12.56 13.68 5.10
C GLU A 78 12.40 14.54 3.83
N ALA A 79 11.18 14.64 3.29
CA ALA A 79 10.94 15.52 2.15
C ALA A 79 11.12 16.98 2.59
N PRO A 80 11.73 17.86 1.75
CA PRO A 80 11.84 19.28 2.06
C PRO A 80 10.49 19.88 2.43
N ASN A 81 10.47 20.83 3.38
CA ASN A 81 9.24 21.44 3.85
C ASN A 81 8.42 22.10 2.72
N ASN A 82 9.08 22.67 1.72
CA ASN A 82 8.44 23.27 0.55
C ASN A 82 8.25 22.30 -0.62
N ALA A 83 8.54 21.00 -0.46
CA ALA A 83 8.36 20.01 -1.52
C ALA A 83 6.88 19.80 -1.81
N GLN A 84 6.54 19.81 -3.10
CA GLN A 84 5.17 19.66 -3.57
C GLN A 84 5.05 18.45 -4.49
N TYR A 85 3.95 17.70 -4.35
CA TYR A 85 3.50 16.80 -5.40
C TYR A 85 3.05 17.63 -6.60
N PHE A 86 3.52 17.26 -7.78
CA PHE A 86 3.44 18.09 -8.99
C PHE A 86 2.01 18.31 -9.50
N ARG A 87 1.08 17.38 -9.21
CA ARG A 87 -0.34 17.50 -9.55
C ARG A 87 -1.10 18.24 -8.45
N ALA A 88 -2.08 19.05 -8.85
CA ALA A 88 -3.04 19.62 -7.91
C ALA A 88 -4.06 18.54 -7.54
N THR A 89 -3.94 18.00 -6.32
CA THR A 89 -4.70 16.81 -5.88
C THR A 89 -5.24 16.94 -4.47
N CYS A 90 -4.89 18.00 -3.73
CA CYS A 90 -5.42 18.25 -2.40
C CYS A 90 -6.69 19.08 -2.51
N GLY A 91 -7.80 18.60 -1.95
CA GLY A 91 -9.11 19.26 -2.00
C GLY A 91 -10.23 18.27 -2.28
N SER A 92 -11.48 18.71 -2.10
CA SER A 92 -12.69 17.90 -2.33
C SER A 92 -13.24 18.01 -3.75
N ASP A 93 -12.93 19.10 -4.47
CA ASP A 93 -13.51 19.42 -5.78
C ASP A 93 -12.43 19.78 -6.78
N GLU A 94 -12.56 19.29 -8.02
CA GLU A 94 -11.60 19.48 -9.11
C GLU A 94 -11.22 20.95 -9.31
N LYS A 95 -12.21 21.86 -9.23
CA LYS A 95 -12.04 23.30 -9.41
C LYS A 95 -11.21 23.99 -8.31
N ASN A 96 -11.10 23.36 -7.14
CA ASN A 96 -10.43 23.91 -5.95
C ASN A 96 -9.24 23.05 -5.52
N THR A 97 -8.78 22.13 -6.37
CA THR A 97 -7.61 21.31 -6.04
C THR A 97 -6.35 22.17 -6.03
N ILE A 98 -5.51 21.96 -5.02
CA ILE A 98 -4.20 22.59 -4.89
C ILE A 98 -3.11 21.52 -4.88
N ARG A 99 -1.87 21.95 -5.20
CA ARG A 99 -0.70 21.14 -4.90
C ARG A 99 -0.55 20.97 -3.39
N THR A 100 0.14 19.91 -2.99
CA THR A 100 0.45 19.66 -1.58
C THR A 100 1.18 20.88 -1.00
N PRO A 101 0.71 21.46 0.12
CA PRO A 101 1.31 22.66 0.69
C PRO A 101 2.75 22.43 1.18
N ASN A 102 3.04 21.24 1.70
CA ASN A 102 4.34 20.88 2.27
C ASN A 102 4.62 19.37 2.20
N GLN A 103 5.90 19.01 2.15
CA GLN A 103 6.42 17.63 2.25
C GLN A 103 5.69 16.60 1.37
N CYS A 104 5.20 17.00 0.19
CA CYS A 104 4.41 16.15 -0.69
C CYS A 104 3.16 15.53 -0.02
N ARG A 105 2.53 16.19 0.96
CA ARG A 105 1.32 15.70 1.65
C ARG A 105 0.16 16.68 1.55
N CYS A 106 -1.06 16.15 1.48
CA CYS A 106 -2.26 16.94 1.71
C CYS A 106 -2.56 17.03 3.21
N ASN A 107 -3.56 17.83 3.58
CA ASN A 107 -4.02 17.91 4.97
C ASN A 107 -4.38 16.53 5.53
N GLY A 108 -3.99 16.27 6.78
CA GLY A 108 -4.20 14.96 7.42
C GLY A 108 -3.33 13.83 6.87
N ASP A 109 -2.15 14.14 6.32
CA ASP A 109 -1.22 13.19 5.71
C ASP A 109 -1.83 12.36 4.55
N GLN A 110 -2.93 12.85 3.95
CA GLN A 110 -3.57 12.18 2.82
C GLN A 110 -2.60 12.03 1.64
N VAL A 111 -2.57 10.83 1.06
CA VAL A 111 -1.76 10.48 -0.11
C VAL A 111 -2.27 11.24 -1.34
N PRO A 112 -1.46 12.10 -1.99
CA PRO A 112 -1.87 12.92 -3.12
C PRO A 112 -1.88 12.15 -4.45
N THR A 113 -1.57 10.85 -4.45
CA THR A 113 -1.41 10.05 -5.66
C THR A 113 -2.19 8.74 -5.59
N TYR A 114 -2.48 8.19 -6.76
CA TYR A 114 -3.07 6.87 -6.97
C TYR A 114 -2.19 6.00 -7.87
N PHE A 115 -0.89 6.33 -8.02
CA PHE A 115 0.03 5.50 -8.81
C PHE A 115 0.14 4.07 -8.28
N ASP A 116 -0.08 3.85 -6.98
CA ASP A 116 -0.22 2.52 -6.40
C ASP A 116 -1.48 1.77 -6.85
N TYR A 117 -2.40 2.37 -7.58
CA TYR A 117 -3.53 1.69 -8.23
C TYR A 117 -3.43 1.65 -9.76
N VAL A 118 -2.31 2.15 -10.32
CA VAL A 118 -2.00 2.04 -11.75
C VAL A 118 -1.13 0.79 -11.99
N PRO A 119 -1.46 -0.06 -12.99
CA PRO A 119 -0.63 -1.22 -13.34
C PRO A 119 0.83 -0.84 -13.56
N GLN A 120 1.78 -1.60 -13.00
CA GLN A 120 3.21 -1.25 -12.99
C GLN A 120 3.77 -0.89 -14.37
N TYR A 121 3.35 -1.62 -15.40
CA TYR A 121 3.81 -1.41 -16.78
C TYR A 121 3.46 -0.01 -17.34
N LEU A 122 2.40 0.63 -16.82
CA LEU A 122 1.90 1.92 -17.28
C LEU A 122 2.37 3.10 -16.40
N ARG A 123 3.15 2.84 -15.35
CA ARG A 123 3.58 3.86 -14.38
C ARG A 123 4.73 4.72 -14.88
#